data_AF-A0A2A4XIJ4-F1
#
_entry.id   AF-A0A2A4XIJ4-F1
#
_cell.length_a   1.000
_cell.length_b   1.000
_cell.length_c   1.000
_cell.angle_alpha   90.00
_cell.angle_beta   90.00
_cell.angle_gamma   90.00
#
_symmetry.space_group_name_H-M   'P 1'
#
loop_
_entity.id
_entity.type
_entity.pdbx_description
1 polymer ?
#
loop_
_entity_poly.entity_id
_entity_poly.type
_entity_poly.pdbx_seq_one_letter_code
_entity_poly.pdbx_strand_id
1 'polypeptide(L)'
;MNKQKGFTLIEIAIVLVIIGLLVGGVLQGQELIENSRVKQAVKDMNGTAAAIFAYQDRYGRMPGDDGPAATLTARGASWAAVGAGDADGRLEVTTNRTFSGNTESGAFWQHLKAAGFISGNPADAGLLTMPTNAWGGFMGVTTAAMGGNLTGTKVCLSQVPGSAAISIDNELDDGLGATGRLRATIGTSGVNTNPSNAVLAALYSEDNVYTICYRI
;
A
#
# COMPACT_ATOMS: atom_id res chain seq x y z
N MET A 1 -31.25 -58.41 -1.25
CA MET A 1 -30.73 -57.80 -0.01
C MET A 1 -29.26 -57.47 -0.23
N ASN A 2 -28.93 -56.22 -0.53
CA ASN A 2 -27.53 -55.77 -0.63
C ASN A 2 -26.98 -55.58 0.79
N LYS A 3 -25.97 -56.38 1.16
CA LYS A 3 -25.22 -56.16 2.41
C LYS A 3 -24.40 -54.89 2.25
N GLN A 4 -24.79 -53.80 2.91
CA GLN A 4 -23.92 -52.64 3.07
C GLN A 4 -22.71 -53.09 3.90
N LYS A 5 -21.51 -53.04 3.30
CA LYS A 5 -20.26 -53.18 4.03
C LYS A 5 -20.05 -51.90 4.81
N GLY A 6 -20.12 -51.97 6.15
CA GLY A 6 -19.77 -50.86 7.02
C GLY A 6 -18.27 -50.55 6.93
N PHE A 7 -17.90 -49.28 7.08
CA PHE A 7 -16.51 -48.85 7.15
C PHE A 7 -15.83 -49.43 8.38
N THR A 8 -14.56 -49.80 8.25
CA THR A 8 -13.75 -50.27 9.37
C THR A 8 -13.23 -49.10 10.22
N LEU A 9 -13.00 -49.35 11.51
CA LEU A 9 -12.43 -48.36 12.42
C LEU A 9 -11.08 -47.81 11.93
N ILE A 10 -10.27 -48.66 11.28
CA ILE A 10 -8.95 -48.27 10.76
C ILE A 10 -9.05 -47.35 9.54
N GLU A 11 -10.03 -47.57 8.66
CA GLU A 11 -10.26 -46.70 7.50
C GLU A 11 -10.64 -45.28 7.96
N ILE A 12 -11.52 -45.15 8.96
CA ILE A 12 -11.87 -43.83 9.50
C ILE A 12 -10.69 -43.19 10.24
N ALA A 13 -9.88 -43.97 10.97
CA ALA A 13 -8.72 -43.44 11.69
C ALA A 13 -7.68 -42.81 10.75
N ILE A 14 -7.34 -43.48 9.65
CA ILE A 14 -6.37 -42.96 8.66
C ILE A 14 -6.93 -41.69 7.99
N VAL A 15 -8.22 -41.68 7.66
CA VAL A 15 -8.87 -40.49 7.05
C VAL A 15 -8.80 -39.29 7.99
N LEU A 16 -9.08 -39.46 9.29
CA LEU A 16 -8.99 -38.37 10.26
C LEU A 16 -7.56 -37.83 10.43
N VAL A 17 -6.56 -38.70 10.41
CA VAL A 17 -5.15 -38.28 10.48
C VAL A 17 -4.77 -37.46 9.24
N ILE A 18 -5.14 -37.92 8.04
CA ILE A 18 -4.87 -37.18 6.81
C ILE A 18 -5.56 -35.82 6.83
N ILE A 19 -6.84 -35.75 7.22
CA ILE A 19 -7.56 -34.47 7.35
C ILE A 19 -6.88 -33.56 8.37
N GLY A 20 -6.48 -34.08 9.54
CA GLY A 20 -5.77 -33.30 10.56
C GLY A 20 -4.46 -32.71 10.05
N LEU A 21 -3.67 -33.50 9.33
CA LEU A 21 -2.40 -33.03 8.73
C LEU A 21 -2.64 -31.99 7.63
N LEU A 22 -3.66 -32.19 6.79
CA LEU A 22 -4.01 -31.24 5.74
C LEU A 22 -4.50 -29.90 6.31
N VAL A 23 -5.37 -29.94 7.33
CA VAL A 23 -5.87 -28.71 7.99
C VAL A 23 -4.72 -27.97 8.68
N GLY A 24 -3.85 -28.68 9.42
CA GLY A 24 -2.68 -28.07 10.05
C GLY A 24 -1.71 -27.44 9.03
N GLY A 25 -1.46 -28.12 7.91
CA GLY A 25 -0.62 -27.59 6.83
C GLY A 25 -1.19 -26.35 6.15
N VAL A 26 -2.52 -26.31 5.92
CA VAL A 26 -3.18 -25.15 5.28
C VAL A 26 -3.14 -23.92 6.19
N LEU A 27 -3.37 -24.07 7.50
CA LEU A 27 -3.33 -22.95 8.45
C LEU A 27 -1.94 -22.29 8.48
N GLN A 28 -0.87 -23.09 8.55
CA GLN A 28 0.49 -22.57 8.48
C GLN A 28 0.78 -21.89 7.14
N GLY A 29 0.27 -22.46 6.03
CA GLY A 29 0.40 -21.89 4.70
C GLY A 29 -0.25 -20.50 4.58
N GLN A 30 -1.42 -20.31 5.19
CA GLN A 30 -2.13 -19.03 5.19
C GLN A 30 -1.37 -17.94 5.96
N GLU A 31 -0.81 -18.28 7.13
CA GLU A 31 0.01 -17.35 7.93
C GLU A 31 1.29 -16.94 7.19
N LEU A 32 1.95 -17.88 6.50
CA LEU A 32 3.14 -17.59 5.68
C LEU A 32 2.83 -16.64 4.52
N ILE A 33 1.67 -16.81 3.88
CA ILE A 33 1.22 -15.90 2.81
C ILE A 33 0.99 -14.50 3.39
N GLU A 34 0.31 -14.38 4.53
CA GLU A 34 0.01 -13.08 5.13
C GLU A 34 1.29 -12.35 5.57
N ASN A 35 2.24 -13.05 6.17
CA ASN A 35 3.56 -12.51 6.49
C ASN A 35 4.32 -12.04 5.24
N SER A 36 4.17 -12.75 4.12
CA SER A 36 4.78 -12.34 2.86
C SER A 36 4.16 -11.06 2.31
N ARG A 37 2.83 -10.88 2.47
CA ARG A 37 2.12 -9.65 2.09
C ARG A 37 2.56 -8.46 2.93
N VAL A 38 2.72 -8.64 4.24
CA VAL A 38 3.26 -7.62 5.17
C VAL A 38 4.65 -7.18 4.72
N LYS A 39 5.57 -8.11 4.47
CA LYS A 39 6.93 -7.80 4.01
C LYS A 39 6.94 -7.09 2.66
N GLN A 40 6.06 -7.48 1.75
CA GLN A 40 5.92 -6.82 0.46
C GLN A 40 5.44 -5.37 0.63
N ALA A 41 4.46 -5.12 1.49
CA ALA A 41 3.98 -3.77 1.79
C ALA A 41 5.08 -2.87 2.39
N VAL A 42 5.84 -3.39 3.36
CA VAL A 42 7.00 -2.69 3.95
C VAL A 42 8.04 -2.36 2.87
N LYS A 43 8.35 -3.31 1.99
CA LYS A 43 9.25 -3.11 0.87
C LYS A 43 8.74 -2.05 -0.12
N ASP A 44 7.45 -2.04 -0.42
CA ASP A 44 6.85 -1.07 -1.34
C ASP A 44 6.87 0.36 -0.77
N MET A 45 6.60 0.51 0.54
CA MET A 45 6.69 1.82 1.22
C MET A 45 8.14 2.34 1.25
N ASN A 46 9.10 1.51 1.67
CA ASN A 46 10.52 1.87 1.70
C ASN A 46 11.11 2.08 0.30
N GLY A 47 10.69 1.26 -0.68
CA GLY A 47 11.08 1.40 -2.08
C GLY A 47 10.58 2.70 -2.70
N THR A 48 9.34 3.08 -2.38
CA THR A 48 8.78 4.38 -2.80
C THR A 48 9.54 5.54 -2.16
N ALA A 49 9.86 5.47 -0.87
CA ALA A 49 10.70 6.46 -0.19
C ALA A 49 12.05 6.64 -0.89
N ALA A 50 12.75 5.53 -1.17
CA ALA A 50 14.02 5.57 -1.90
C ALA A 50 13.87 6.12 -3.33
N ALA A 51 12.78 5.78 -4.02
CA ALA A 51 12.48 6.27 -5.36
C ALA A 51 12.29 7.79 -5.40
N ILE A 52 11.68 8.39 -4.37
CA ILE A 52 11.54 9.85 -4.28
C ILE A 52 12.91 10.52 -4.18
N PHE A 53 13.77 10.04 -3.28
CA PHE A 53 15.11 10.62 -3.11
C PHE A 53 15.97 10.42 -4.37
N ALA A 54 15.90 9.26 -5.01
CA ALA A 54 16.60 9.01 -6.28
C ALA A 54 16.07 9.88 -7.42
N TYR A 55 14.77 10.17 -7.44
CA TYR A 55 14.18 11.10 -8.40
C TYR A 55 14.68 12.53 -8.18
N GLN A 56 14.72 12.98 -6.92
CA GLN A 56 15.25 14.29 -6.56
C GLN A 56 16.73 14.43 -6.92
N ASP A 57 17.55 13.40 -6.69
CA ASP A 57 18.96 13.40 -7.07
C ASP A 57 19.14 13.49 -8.60
N ARG A 58 18.34 12.72 -9.36
CA ARG A 58 18.45 12.65 -10.83
C ARG A 58 17.95 13.90 -11.54
N TYR A 59 16.84 14.48 -11.06
CA TYR A 59 16.14 15.56 -11.77
C TYR A 59 16.14 16.90 -11.03
N GLY A 60 16.60 16.95 -9.79
CA GLY A 60 16.59 18.16 -8.95
C GLY A 60 15.19 18.67 -8.61
N ARG A 61 14.16 17.82 -8.73
CA ARG A 61 12.74 18.17 -8.59
C ARG A 61 11.99 17.11 -7.80
N MET A 62 10.85 17.48 -7.21
CA MET A 62 9.99 16.52 -6.53
C MET A 62 9.13 15.78 -7.58
N PRO A 63 8.98 14.44 -7.48
CA PRO A 63 8.01 13.73 -8.32
C PRO A 63 6.59 14.25 -8.02
N GLY A 64 5.73 14.32 -9.04
CA GLY A 64 4.39 14.93 -8.97
C GLY A 64 4.37 16.42 -9.28
N ASP A 65 5.39 17.15 -8.82
CA ASP A 65 5.61 18.59 -9.06
C ASP A 65 6.44 18.87 -10.32
N ASP A 66 7.11 17.86 -10.87
CA ASP A 66 7.98 18.07 -12.04
C ASP A 66 7.22 18.59 -13.26
N GLY A 67 7.82 19.55 -13.94
CA GLY A 67 7.23 20.27 -15.05
C GLY A 67 8.20 21.33 -15.58
N PRO A 68 7.80 22.10 -16.60
CA PRO A 68 6.56 21.98 -17.37
C PRO A 68 6.56 20.77 -18.32
N ALA A 69 5.40 20.43 -18.89
CA ALA A 69 5.22 19.25 -19.76
C ALA A 69 6.23 19.16 -20.93
N ALA A 70 6.64 20.30 -21.51
CA ALA A 70 7.66 20.33 -22.57
C ALA A 70 9.02 19.79 -22.09
N THR A 71 9.40 20.08 -20.84
CA THR A 71 10.65 19.57 -20.24
C THR A 71 10.55 18.07 -19.96
N LEU A 72 9.39 17.59 -19.52
CA LEU A 72 9.16 16.16 -19.28
C LEU A 72 9.24 15.36 -20.58
N THR A 73 8.47 15.76 -21.58
CA THR A 73 8.43 15.09 -22.90
C THR A 73 9.78 15.06 -23.61
N ALA A 74 10.65 16.05 -23.39
CA ALA A 74 12.02 16.06 -23.90
C ALA A 74 12.93 14.95 -23.31
N ARG A 75 12.53 14.30 -22.21
CA ARG A 75 13.30 13.20 -21.57
C ARG A 75 13.16 11.86 -22.31
N GLY A 76 12.26 11.77 -23.29
CA GLY A 76 12.11 10.62 -24.17
C GLY A 76 10.72 10.01 -24.16
N ALA A 77 10.55 8.91 -24.92
CA ALA A 77 9.24 8.33 -25.22
C ALA A 77 8.45 7.87 -23.97
N SER A 78 9.12 7.41 -22.92
CA SER A 78 8.45 7.01 -21.67
C SER A 78 7.77 8.18 -20.94
N TRP A 79 8.08 9.42 -21.31
CA TRP A 79 7.55 10.64 -20.70
C TRP A 79 6.45 11.31 -21.53
N ALA A 80 6.10 10.76 -22.70
CA ALA A 80 5.20 11.40 -23.66
C ALA A 80 3.77 11.60 -23.11
N ALA A 81 3.31 10.70 -22.23
CA ALA A 81 1.96 10.70 -21.67
C ALA A 81 1.92 11.01 -20.16
N VAL A 82 3.04 11.51 -19.62
CA VAL A 82 3.18 11.85 -18.20
C VAL A 82 2.56 13.22 -17.93
N GLY A 83 1.70 13.32 -16.91
CA GLY A 83 1.14 14.58 -16.46
C GLY A 83 2.22 15.47 -15.84
N ALA A 84 2.18 16.77 -16.07
CA ALA A 84 3.09 17.72 -15.44
C ALA A 84 2.48 18.26 -14.14
N GLY A 85 3.34 18.46 -13.13
CA GLY A 85 3.05 19.32 -11.98
C GLY A 85 3.17 20.80 -12.34
N ASP A 86 2.94 21.66 -11.36
CA ASP A 86 3.05 23.11 -11.55
C ASP A 86 4.48 23.66 -11.33
N ALA A 87 5.42 22.81 -10.90
CA ALA A 87 6.84 23.09 -10.78
C ALA A 87 7.17 24.18 -9.75
N ASP A 88 6.37 24.29 -8.69
CA ASP A 88 6.52 25.26 -7.62
C ASP A 88 7.46 24.82 -6.48
N GLY A 89 7.93 23.56 -6.54
CA GLY A 89 8.88 22.98 -5.60
C GLY A 89 8.23 22.20 -4.46
N ARG A 90 6.92 21.99 -4.50
CA ARG A 90 6.16 21.30 -3.45
C ARG A 90 5.24 20.26 -4.08
N LEU A 91 4.85 19.28 -3.26
CA LEU A 91 3.85 18.29 -3.66
C LEU A 91 2.57 18.59 -2.87
N GLU A 92 1.46 18.84 -3.56
CA GLU A 92 0.21 19.36 -3.00
C GLU A 92 -0.87 18.29 -3.12
N VAL A 93 -0.82 17.31 -2.22
CA VAL A 93 -1.81 16.24 -2.20
C VAL A 93 -2.57 16.26 -0.87
N THR A 94 -3.77 16.82 -0.93
CA THR A 94 -4.74 16.84 0.17
C THR A 94 -5.18 15.43 0.55
N THR A 95 -5.63 15.24 1.79
CA THR A 95 -6.00 13.92 2.30
C THR A 95 -7.07 13.23 1.43
N ASN A 96 -8.06 13.98 0.95
CA ASN A 96 -9.13 13.51 0.06
C ASN A 96 -8.71 13.21 -1.40
N ARG A 97 -7.42 13.39 -1.74
CA ARG A 97 -6.82 13.10 -3.05
C ARG A 97 -5.74 12.00 -2.98
N THR A 98 -5.49 11.45 -1.79
CA THR A 98 -4.48 10.40 -1.56
C THR A 98 -4.69 9.20 -2.49
N PHE A 99 -5.95 8.78 -2.68
CA PHE A 99 -6.32 7.65 -3.55
C PHE A 99 -7.13 8.07 -4.79
N SER A 100 -6.90 9.27 -5.34
CA SER A 100 -7.58 9.70 -6.57
C SER A 100 -6.79 9.50 -7.85
N GLY A 101 -5.45 9.45 -7.78
CA GLY A 101 -4.57 9.32 -8.96
C GLY A 101 -4.72 10.45 -9.98
N ASN A 102 -5.12 11.64 -9.52
CA ASN A 102 -5.35 12.83 -10.34
C ASN A 102 -4.36 13.92 -9.92
N THR A 103 -4.24 14.97 -10.74
CA THR A 103 -3.34 16.10 -10.48
C THR A 103 -1.93 15.59 -10.15
N GLU A 104 -1.28 16.17 -9.15
CA GLU A 104 0.07 15.81 -8.76
C GLU A 104 0.18 14.43 -8.12
N SER A 105 -0.89 13.88 -7.51
CA SER A 105 -0.83 12.53 -6.95
C SER A 105 -0.75 11.47 -8.03
N GLY A 106 -1.42 11.69 -9.18
CA GLY A 106 -1.27 10.86 -10.37
C GLY A 106 0.08 11.07 -11.04
N ALA A 107 0.47 12.34 -11.25
CA ALA A 107 1.76 12.68 -11.85
C ALA A 107 2.94 12.12 -11.03
N PHE A 108 2.83 12.08 -9.70
CA PHE A 108 3.84 11.50 -8.80
C PHE A 108 4.18 10.07 -9.19
N TRP A 109 3.16 9.21 -9.33
CA TRP A 109 3.38 7.83 -9.71
C TRP A 109 3.84 7.68 -11.16
N GLN A 110 3.32 8.51 -12.08
CA GLN A 110 3.77 8.53 -13.47
C GLN A 110 5.25 8.92 -13.58
N HIS A 111 5.71 9.91 -12.82
CA HIS A 111 7.09 10.39 -12.80
C HIS A 111 8.03 9.26 -12.34
N LEU A 112 7.68 8.57 -11.24
CA LEU A 112 8.47 7.45 -10.74
C LEU A 112 8.50 6.27 -11.74
N LYS A 113 7.37 5.96 -12.40
CA LYS A 113 7.29 4.92 -13.45
C LYS A 113 8.13 5.30 -14.67
N ALA A 114 8.01 6.55 -15.16
CA ALA A 114 8.70 7.02 -16.36
C ALA A 114 10.22 7.13 -16.17
N ALA A 115 10.66 7.42 -14.95
CA ALA A 115 12.06 7.42 -14.54
C ALA A 115 12.64 6.01 -14.36
N GLY A 116 11.78 4.99 -14.26
CA GLY A 116 12.18 3.58 -14.08
C GLY A 116 12.49 3.20 -12.62
N PHE A 117 12.08 4.00 -11.63
CA PHE A 117 12.30 3.67 -10.21
C PHE A 117 11.26 2.68 -9.68
N ILE A 118 10.06 2.70 -10.24
CA ILE A 118 9.01 1.72 -9.94
C ILE A 118 8.50 1.11 -11.23
N SER A 119 8.04 -0.14 -11.16
CA SER A 119 7.43 -0.83 -12.30
C SER A 119 6.04 -0.29 -12.59
N GLY A 120 5.68 -0.22 -13.87
CA GLY A 120 4.34 0.11 -14.32
C GLY A 120 4.37 0.89 -15.63
N ASN A 121 3.19 1.14 -16.19
CA ASN A 121 3.08 1.94 -17.40
C ASN A 121 2.96 3.44 -17.03
N PRO A 122 3.91 4.30 -17.46
CA PRO A 122 3.86 5.73 -17.17
C PRO A 122 2.70 6.46 -17.88
N ALA A 123 2.07 5.84 -18.87
CA ALA A 123 0.91 6.39 -19.56
C ALA A 123 -0.42 6.10 -18.85
N ASP A 124 -0.42 5.30 -17.76
CA ASP A 124 -1.63 5.06 -16.97
C ASP A 124 -2.14 6.38 -16.39
N ALA A 125 -3.46 6.59 -16.33
CA ALA A 125 -4.09 7.82 -15.83
C ALA A 125 -5.17 7.52 -14.78
N GLY A 126 -5.47 8.51 -13.93
CA GLY A 126 -6.45 8.35 -12.85
C GLY A 126 -6.05 7.25 -11.87
N LEU A 127 -7.00 6.40 -11.47
CA LEU A 127 -6.74 5.32 -10.50
C LEU A 127 -5.68 4.31 -10.94
N LEU A 128 -5.47 4.13 -12.25
CA LEU A 128 -4.47 3.20 -12.80
C LEU A 128 -3.03 3.69 -12.62
N THR A 129 -2.83 4.99 -12.33
CA THR A 129 -1.50 5.53 -12.02
C THR A 129 -0.92 4.89 -10.77
N MET A 130 -1.77 4.58 -9.79
CA MET A 130 -1.37 4.14 -8.47
C MET A 130 -1.08 2.64 -8.46
N PRO A 131 0.03 2.21 -7.84
CA PRO A 131 0.25 0.80 -7.57
C PRO A 131 -0.81 0.24 -6.61
N THR A 132 -1.13 -1.04 -6.76
CA THR A 132 -1.99 -1.77 -5.83
C THR A 132 -1.14 -2.50 -4.79
N ASN A 133 -1.59 -2.52 -3.54
CA ASN A 133 -0.96 -3.28 -2.48
C ASN A 133 -1.42 -4.76 -2.48
N ALA A 134 -0.83 -5.55 -1.58
CA ALA A 134 -1.07 -6.98 -1.48
C ALA A 134 -2.51 -7.39 -1.09
N TRP A 135 -3.32 -6.46 -0.59
CA TRP A 135 -4.72 -6.67 -0.19
C TRP A 135 -5.72 -6.09 -1.20
N GLY A 136 -5.24 -5.63 -2.37
CA GLY A 136 -6.09 -5.02 -3.40
C GLY A 136 -6.52 -3.59 -3.09
N GLY A 137 -5.92 -2.95 -2.09
CA GLY A 137 -5.99 -1.50 -1.89
C GLY A 137 -5.01 -0.76 -2.79
N PHE A 138 -5.10 0.57 -2.81
CA PHE A 138 -4.15 1.43 -3.52
C PHE A 138 -3.02 1.86 -2.59
N MET A 139 -1.85 2.09 -3.21
CA MET A 139 -0.77 2.87 -2.63
C MET A 139 -0.85 4.30 -3.14
N GLY A 140 -1.06 5.24 -2.22
CA GLY A 140 -1.20 6.66 -2.48
C GLY A 140 -0.09 7.47 -1.84
N VAL A 141 -0.03 8.75 -2.20
CA VAL A 141 0.89 9.72 -1.59
C VAL A 141 0.08 10.90 -1.05
N THR A 142 0.54 11.52 0.03
CA THR A 142 -0.07 12.73 0.58
C THR A 142 0.93 13.55 1.36
N THR A 143 0.79 14.87 1.30
CA THR A 143 1.63 15.83 2.03
C THR A 143 0.86 16.59 3.10
N ALA A 144 -0.47 16.47 3.09
CA ALA A 144 -1.36 17.08 4.08
C ALA A 144 -1.07 16.56 5.51
N ALA A 145 -1.68 17.20 6.49
CA ALA A 145 -1.67 16.74 7.87
C ALA A 145 -2.65 15.57 8.05
N MET A 146 -2.20 14.46 8.67
CA MET A 146 -3.03 13.28 8.96
C MET A 146 -2.75 12.70 10.34
N GLY A 147 -3.67 11.87 10.85
CA GLY A 147 -3.42 10.99 12.00
C GLY A 147 -2.95 11.74 13.25
N GLY A 148 -3.47 12.94 13.53
CA GLY A 148 -2.94 13.78 14.61
C GLY A 148 -1.79 14.68 14.19
N ASN A 149 -1.98 15.40 13.09
CA ASN A 149 -1.03 16.41 12.61
C ASN A 149 0.37 15.85 12.25
N LEU A 150 0.43 14.62 11.75
CA LEU A 150 1.62 14.13 11.07
C LEU A 150 1.78 14.92 9.75
N THR A 151 2.83 15.72 9.64
CA THR A 151 3.14 16.55 8.45
C THR A 151 4.25 15.90 7.59
N GLY A 152 4.55 16.46 6.42
CA GLY A 152 5.56 15.95 5.48
C GLY A 152 5.00 14.96 4.45
N THR A 153 5.84 14.49 3.54
CA THR A 153 5.43 13.53 2.49
C THR A 153 5.23 12.14 3.08
N LYS A 154 4.10 11.52 2.77
CA LYS A 154 3.73 10.21 3.28
C LYS A 154 3.29 9.30 2.15
N VAL A 155 3.67 8.04 2.24
CA VAL A 155 3.09 6.97 1.42
C VAL A 155 2.00 6.30 2.24
N CYS A 156 0.82 6.15 1.67
CA CYS A 156 -0.33 5.56 2.33
C CYS A 156 -0.78 4.28 1.61
N LEU A 157 -1.17 3.27 2.39
CA LEU A 157 -1.79 2.05 1.89
C LEU A 157 -3.23 2.00 2.41
N SER A 158 -4.20 1.81 1.52
CA SER A 158 -5.59 1.56 1.90
C SER A 158 -5.88 0.06 2.04
N GLN A 159 -7.01 -0.26 2.65
CA GLN A 159 -7.50 -1.64 2.77
C GLN A 159 -6.54 -2.62 3.47
N VAL A 160 -5.76 -2.13 4.43
CA VAL A 160 -4.83 -2.98 5.19
C VAL A 160 -5.60 -3.63 6.35
N PRO A 161 -5.66 -4.97 6.45
CA PRO A 161 -6.28 -5.66 7.59
C PRO A 161 -5.59 -5.30 8.91
N GLY A 162 -6.31 -5.35 10.03
CA GLY A 162 -5.78 -4.98 11.35
C GLY A 162 -4.53 -5.75 11.76
N SER A 163 -4.51 -7.08 11.56
CA SER A 163 -3.34 -7.93 11.86
C SER A 163 -2.10 -7.53 11.04
N ALA A 164 -2.30 -7.21 9.76
CA ALA A 164 -1.25 -6.71 8.89
C ALA A 164 -0.80 -5.30 9.29
N ALA A 165 -1.72 -4.40 9.64
CA ALA A 165 -1.41 -3.04 10.07
C ALA A 165 -0.54 -3.05 11.33
N ILE A 166 -0.88 -3.88 12.33
CA ILE A 166 -0.07 -4.09 13.54
C ILE A 166 1.33 -4.58 13.18
N SER A 167 1.42 -5.57 12.28
CA SER A 167 2.70 -6.16 11.90
C SER A 167 3.61 -5.18 11.15
N ILE A 168 3.04 -4.39 10.23
CA ILE A 168 3.75 -3.34 9.49
C ILE A 168 4.23 -2.24 10.44
N ASP A 169 3.38 -1.82 11.37
CA ASP A 169 3.72 -0.78 12.35
C ASP A 169 4.87 -1.24 13.28
N ASN A 170 4.79 -2.47 13.81
CA ASN A 170 5.88 -3.05 14.60
C ASN A 170 7.21 -3.16 13.82
N GLU A 171 7.17 -3.31 12.49
CA GLU A 171 8.36 -3.41 11.66
C GLU A 171 8.94 -2.03 11.29
N LEU A 172 8.09 -1.00 11.14
CA LEU A 172 8.50 0.33 10.66
C LEU A 172 8.62 1.39 11.77
N ASP A 173 7.99 1.19 12.93
CA ASP A 173 7.81 2.21 13.95
C ASP A 173 7.63 1.66 15.39
N ASP A 174 6.49 1.89 16.05
CA ASP A 174 6.28 1.66 17.49
C ASP A 174 5.12 0.71 17.81
N GLY A 175 4.41 0.21 16.79
CA GLY A 175 3.26 -0.68 16.95
C GLY A 175 1.96 0.03 17.37
N LEU A 176 1.97 1.37 17.43
CA LEU A 176 0.84 2.19 17.85
C LEU A 176 0.40 3.14 16.72
N GLY A 177 -0.74 2.82 16.09
CA GLY A 177 -1.24 3.60 14.95
C GLY A 177 -1.60 5.06 15.21
N ALA A 178 -1.48 5.54 16.44
CA ALA A 178 -1.72 6.94 16.83
C ALA A 178 -0.43 7.78 16.84
N THR A 179 0.75 7.17 16.98
CA THR A 179 2.01 7.86 17.25
C THR A 179 3.06 7.58 16.18
N GLY A 180 4.27 8.13 16.38
CA GLY A 180 5.38 7.89 15.46
C GLY A 180 5.20 8.45 14.03
N ARG A 181 6.00 7.88 13.12
CA ARG A 181 6.09 8.16 11.68
C ARG A 181 5.12 7.33 10.86
N LEU A 182 4.71 6.15 11.33
CA LEU A 182 3.66 5.35 10.74
C LEU A 182 2.38 5.55 11.54
N ARG A 183 1.34 6.07 10.90
CA ARG A 183 0.05 6.28 11.56
C ARG A 183 -1.07 5.67 10.77
N ALA A 184 -2.06 5.15 11.49
CA ALA A 184 -3.24 4.56 10.92
C ALA A 184 -4.46 5.44 11.13
N THR A 185 -5.40 5.31 10.20
CA THR A 185 -6.75 5.86 10.30
C THR A 185 -7.73 4.75 9.94
N ILE A 186 -8.94 4.83 10.49
CA ILE A 186 -9.97 3.82 10.23
C ILE A 186 -10.35 3.83 8.75
N GLY A 187 -10.33 2.66 8.13
CA GLY A 187 -10.82 2.40 6.79
C GLY A 187 -12.18 1.70 6.80
N THR A 188 -12.75 1.52 5.61
CA THR A 188 -13.96 0.72 5.40
C THR A 188 -13.59 -0.44 4.48
N SER A 189 -13.94 -1.67 4.87
CA SER A 189 -13.69 -2.85 4.04
C SER A 189 -14.36 -2.71 2.66
N GLY A 190 -13.63 -3.05 1.60
CA GLY A 190 -14.04 -2.89 0.21
C GLY A 190 -13.87 -1.47 -0.35
N VAL A 191 -13.39 -0.51 0.45
CA VAL A 191 -13.30 0.90 0.07
C VAL A 191 -11.88 1.44 0.31
N ASN A 192 -11.35 2.14 -0.69
CA ASN A 192 -10.09 2.88 -0.56
C ASN A 192 -10.35 4.19 0.21
N THR A 193 -10.55 4.06 1.52
CA THR A 193 -10.84 5.19 2.41
C THR A 193 -9.64 6.12 2.48
N ASN A 194 -9.81 7.39 2.15
CA ASN A 194 -8.76 8.38 2.31
C ASN A 194 -8.39 8.58 3.79
N PRO A 195 -7.11 8.83 4.12
CA PRO A 195 -6.70 9.12 5.49
C PRO A 195 -7.38 10.39 6.02
N SER A 196 -7.58 10.45 7.33
CA SER A 196 -8.12 11.63 8.02
C SER A 196 -7.08 12.27 8.94
N ASN A 197 -7.31 13.51 9.38
CA ASN A 197 -6.44 14.17 10.38
C ASN A 197 -6.80 13.82 11.83
N ALA A 198 -7.82 13.00 12.04
CA ALA A 198 -8.14 12.48 13.37
C ALA A 198 -7.07 11.47 13.81
N VAL A 199 -6.60 11.59 15.06
CA VAL A 199 -5.78 10.57 15.71
C VAL A 199 -6.60 9.28 15.80
N LEU A 200 -5.97 8.12 15.63
CA LEU A 200 -6.61 6.85 15.92
C LEU A 200 -6.92 6.77 17.42
N ALA A 201 -8.21 6.78 17.78
CA ALA A 201 -8.64 6.89 19.17
C ALA A 201 -8.42 5.61 20.00
N ALA A 202 -8.39 4.45 19.34
CA ALA A 202 -8.21 3.14 19.99
C ALA A 202 -6.94 2.46 19.45
N LEU A 203 -6.45 1.45 20.18
CA LEU A 203 -5.43 0.55 19.65
C LEU A 203 -5.94 -0.16 18.39
N TYR A 204 -5.00 -0.72 17.62
CA TYR A 204 -5.38 -1.57 16.50
C TYR A 204 -6.28 -2.72 16.95
N SER A 205 -7.23 -3.07 16.08
CA SER A 205 -8.09 -4.23 16.21
C SER A 205 -8.01 -5.05 14.94
N GLU A 206 -7.89 -6.38 15.07
CA GLU A 206 -7.84 -7.31 13.94
C GLU A 206 -9.16 -7.33 13.14
N ASP A 207 -10.28 -6.95 13.76
CA ASP A 207 -11.59 -6.90 13.12
C ASP A 207 -11.77 -5.70 12.17
N ASN A 208 -10.85 -4.74 12.23
CA ASN A 208 -10.92 -3.50 11.47
C ASN A 208 -10.00 -3.52 10.24
N VAL A 209 -10.34 -2.65 9.29
CA VAL A 209 -9.49 -2.32 8.14
C VAL A 209 -8.97 -0.90 8.33
N TYR A 210 -7.72 -0.68 7.96
CA TYR A 210 -7.02 0.58 8.17
C TYR A 210 -6.50 1.17 6.86
N THR A 211 -6.34 2.48 6.90
CA THR A 211 -5.44 3.20 6.00
C THR A 211 -4.22 3.60 6.80
N ILE A 212 -3.08 3.04 6.47
CA ILE A 212 -1.81 3.31 7.14
C ILE A 212 -0.98 4.25 6.27
N CYS A 213 -0.31 5.22 6.89
CA CYS A 213 0.53 6.19 6.22
C CYS A 213 1.88 6.26 6.91
N TYR A 214 2.96 6.02 6.15
CA TYR A 214 4.33 6.12 6.62
C TYR A 214 4.93 7.44 6.12
N ARG A 215 5.42 8.26 7.06
CA ARG A 215 6.17 9.47 6.74
C ARG A 215 7.59 9.13 6.31
N ILE A 216 7.95 9.67 5.15
CA ILE A 216 9.26 9.55 4.51
C ILE A 216 10.23 10.57 5.12
#